data_AF-A0A1B6KFV3-F1
#
_entry.id   AF-A0A1B6KFV3-F1
#
_cell.length_a   1.000
_cell.length_b   1.000
_cell.length_c   1.000
_cell.angle_alpha   90.00
_cell.angle_beta   90.00
_cell.angle_gamma   90.00
#
_symmetry.space_group_name_H-M   'P 1'
#
loop_
_entity.id
_entity.type
_entity.pdbx_description
1 polymer ?
#
loop_
_entity_poly.entity_id
_entity_poly.type
_entity_poly.pdbx_seq_one_letter_code
_entity_poly.pdbx_strand_id
1 'polypeptide(L)'
;ETLWEGGVRSPTLIWSKQFQSNPRVYNGMMHITDWLPTLYKAAGGYRLLSYLDGRDQWNSISYGLPSVRNETLININENDKNAALIAVYNPGSFIKQTWKIVYGSVRNTEFDGYYRDTRSPANP
;
A
#
# COMPACT_ATOMS: atom_id res chain seq x y z
N GLU A 1 15.00 7.99 3.38
CA GLU A 1 13.77 7.21 3.63
C GLU A 1 14.07 5.74 3.37
N THR A 2 13.36 4.82 4.01
CA THR A 2 13.56 3.38 3.76
C THR A 2 12.39 2.84 2.96
N LEU A 3 12.67 1.96 1.98
CA LEU A 3 11.63 1.35 1.16
C LEU A 3 11.00 0.13 1.84
N TRP A 4 11.43 -0.19 3.06
CA TRP A 4 10.99 -1.35 3.84
C TRP A 4 9.65 -1.09 4.54
N GLU A 5 8.95 -2.15 4.95
CA GLU A 5 7.59 -2.04 5.50
C GLU A 5 7.47 -1.05 6.66
N GLY A 6 8.49 -0.97 7.54
CA GLY A 6 8.50 -0.01 8.64
C GLY A 6 8.52 1.47 8.21
N GLY A 7 8.97 1.78 6.99
CA GLY A 7 8.96 3.14 6.44
C GLY A 7 7.73 3.44 5.58
N VAL A 8 7.10 2.43 4.96
CA VAL A 8 6.09 2.64 3.91
C VAL A 8 4.70 2.11 4.24
N ARG A 9 4.58 1.23 5.23
CA ARG A 9 3.30 0.65 5.66
C ARG A 9 2.89 1.23 7.01
N SER A 10 1.77 1.94 7.02
CA SER A 10 1.21 2.52 8.23
C SER A 10 -0.14 1.88 8.57
N PRO A 11 -0.48 1.73 9.86
CA PRO A 11 -1.84 1.39 10.26
C PRO A 11 -2.77 2.54 9.89
N THR A 12 -4.01 2.23 9.52
CA THR A 12 -5.03 3.26 9.25
C THR A 12 -6.36 2.85 9.86
N LEU A 13 -7.05 3.83 10.45
CA LEU A 13 -8.38 3.68 11.02
C LEU A 13 -9.34 4.57 10.23
N ILE A 14 -10.45 4.00 9.80
CA ILE A 14 -11.57 4.76 9.25
C ILE A 14 -12.87 4.30 9.94
N TRP A 15 -13.78 5.24 10.14
CA TRP A 15 -15.09 4.99 10.72
C TRP A 15 -16.17 5.61 9.85
N SER A 16 -17.25 4.86 9.64
CA SER A 16 -18.47 5.35 9.01
C SER A 16 -19.66 4.52 9.48
N LYS A 17 -20.82 5.18 9.65
CA LYS A 17 -22.10 4.51 9.89
C LYS A 17 -22.58 3.68 8.68
N GLN A 18 -22.01 3.92 7.51
CA GLN A 18 -22.43 3.28 6.24
C GLN A 18 -21.75 1.94 5.98
N PHE A 19 -20.77 1.54 6.79
CA PHE A 19 -20.09 0.25 6.63
C PHE A 19 -21.03 -0.91 7.02
N GLN A 20 -21.10 -1.93 6.17
CA GLN A 20 -22.03 -3.05 6.37
C GLN A 20 -21.54 -4.10 7.37
N SER A 21 -20.24 -4.13 7.67
CA SER A 21 -19.69 -5.06 8.67
C SER A 21 -18.62 -4.36 9.50
N ASN A 22 -18.92 -4.16 10.78
CA ASN A 22 -18.04 -3.55 11.78
C ASN A 22 -18.20 -4.29 13.13
N PRO A 23 -17.13 -4.44 13.93
CA PRO A 23 -15.74 -4.10 13.63
C PRO A 23 -15.08 -5.12 12.71
N ARG A 24 -14.12 -4.69 11.89
CA ARG A 24 -13.32 -5.60 11.07
C ARG A 24 -11.94 -5.04 10.71
N VAL A 25 -11.06 -5.92 10.27
CA VAL A 25 -9.78 -5.58 9.66
C VAL A 25 -9.88 -5.73 8.14
N TYR A 26 -9.49 -4.69 7.40
CA TYR A 26 -9.44 -4.71 5.95
C TYR A 26 -8.00 -4.84 5.47
N ASN A 27 -7.65 -5.95 4.81
CA ASN A 27 -6.31 -6.26 4.31
C ASN A 27 -6.15 -6.00 2.80
N GLY A 28 -7.00 -5.14 2.22
CA GLY A 28 -6.87 -4.70 0.83
C GLY A 28 -5.68 -3.76 0.65
N MET A 29 -5.04 -3.81 -0.53
CA MET A 29 -3.95 -2.87 -0.85
C MET A 29 -4.55 -1.48 -1.05
N MET A 30 -4.01 -0.47 -0.37
CA MET A 30 -4.38 0.93 -0.58
C MET A 30 -3.12 1.78 -0.61
N HIS A 31 -3.17 2.87 -1.38
CA HIS A 31 -2.11 3.87 -1.47
C HIS A 31 -2.61 5.23 -0.99
N ILE A 32 -1.72 6.12 -0.56
CA ILE A 32 -2.08 7.47 -0.07
C ILE A 32 -2.91 8.27 -1.09
N THR A 33 -2.63 8.06 -2.39
CA THR A 33 -3.36 8.69 -3.50
C THR A 33 -4.82 8.25 -3.59
N ASP A 34 -5.20 7.11 -3.00
CA ASP A 34 -6.57 6.59 -3.05
C ASP A 34 -7.53 7.33 -2.15
N TRP A 35 -7.02 8.02 -1.14
CA TRP A 35 -7.88 8.70 -0.18
C TRP A 35 -8.73 9.78 -0.83
N LEU A 36 -8.17 10.56 -1.75
CA LEU A 36 -8.93 11.60 -2.45
C LEU A 36 -10.17 11.04 -3.17
N PRO A 37 -10.06 10.09 -4.13
CA PRO A 37 -11.24 9.55 -4.80
C PRO A 37 -12.15 8.75 -3.87
N THR A 38 -11.59 8.04 -2.88
CA THR A 38 -12.38 7.24 -1.93
C THR A 38 -13.26 8.11 -1.04
N LEU A 39 -12.69 9.18 -0.45
CA LEU A 39 -13.44 10.09 0.43
C LEU A 39 -14.43 10.95 -0.36
N TYR A 40 -14.08 11.34 -1.59
CA TYR A 40 -15.01 12.04 -2.47
C TYR A 40 -16.24 11.18 -2.81
N LYS A 41 -16.04 9.89 -3.11
CA LYS A 41 -17.15 8.95 -3.33
C LYS A 41 -18.00 8.79 -2.06
N ALA A 42 -17.35 8.66 -0.90
CA ALA A 42 -18.03 8.54 0.40
C ALA A 42 -18.95 9.75 0.69
N ALA A 43 -18.57 10.94 0.23
CA ALA A 43 -19.36 12.17 0.37
C ALA A 43 -20.51 12.30 -0.67
N GLY A 44 -20.75 11.28 -1.50
CA GLY A 44 -21.77 11.30 -2.55
C GLY A 44 -21.31 11.94 -3.87
N GLY A 45 -20.01 12.19 -4.02
CA GLY A 45 -19.43 12.69 -5.26
C GLY A 45 -19.53 11.67 -6.41
N TYR A 46 -19.72 12.17 -7.63
CA TYR A 46 -19.95 11.32 -8.81
C TYR A 46 -18.88 11.47 -9.92
N ARG A 47 -18.16 12.60 -9.98
CA ARG A 47 -17.14 12.84 -11.02
C ARG A 47 -15.93 13.58 -10.46
N LEU A 48 -14.79 12.93 -10.52
CA LEU A 48 -13.46 13.52 -10.28
C LEU A 48 -12.70 13.70 -11.59
N LEU A 49 -11.53 14.33 -11.51
CA LEU A 49 -10.59 14.44 -12.62
C LEU A 49 -10.25 13.06 -13.19
N SER A 50 -10.09 12.97 -14.51
CA SER A 50 -9.80 11.72 -15.22
C SER A 50 -8.36 11.22 -15.06
N TYR A 51 -7.45 12.09 -14.59
CA TYR A 51 -6.00 11.82 -14.52
C TYR A 51 -5.50 11.78 -13.07
N LEU A 52 -6.05 10.89 -12.26
CA LEU A 52 -5.61 10.65 -10.89
C LEU A 52 -4.94 9.28 -10.80
N ASP A 53 -3.82 9.21 -10.09
CA ASP A 53 -3.18 7.93 -9.75
C ASP A 53 -4.02 7.14 -8.73
N GLY A 54 -4.81 7.87 -7.93
CA GLY A 54 -5.73 7.32 -6.94
C GLY A 54 -6.88 6.55 -7.58
N ARG A 55 -7.28 5.44 -6.94
CA ARG A 55 -8.47 4.66 -7.30
C ARG A 55 -9.47 4.73 -6.15
N ASP A 56 -10.75 4.83 -6.49
CA ASP A 56 -11.84 4.75 -5.50
C ASP A 56 -11.90 3.36 -4.88
N GLN A 57 -11.79 3.31 -3.55
CA GLN A 57 -11.85 2.09 -2.74
C GLN A 57 -13.11 2.02 -1.88
N TRP A 58 -14.04 2.98 -1.98
CA TRP A 58 -15.14 3.14 -1.03
C TRP A 58 -16.02 1.89 -0.92
N ASN A 59 -16.37 1.29 -2.06
CA ASN A 59 -17.15 0.04 -2.08
C ASN A 59 -16.35 -1.13 -1.46
N SER A 60 -15.06 -1.22 -1.74
CA SER A 60 -14.20 -2.26 -1.17
C SER A 60 -14.09 -2.14 0.36
N ILE A 61 -13.95 -0.92 0.88
CA ILE A 61 -13.90 -0.63 2.32
C ILE A 61 -15.28 -0.65 2.96
N SER A 62 -16.39 -0.45 2.23
CA SER A 62 -17.73 -0.48 2.83
C SER A 62 -18.26 -1.90 2.94
N TYR A 63 -18.08 -2.70 1.88
CA TYR A 63 -18.65 -4.03 1.72
C TYR A 63 -17.65 -5.18 1.98
N GLY A 64 -16.37 -4.86 2.19
CA GLY A 64 -15.34 -5.87 2.43
C GLY A 64 -14.90 -6.60 1.16
N LEU A 65 -15.07 -5.96 0.00
CA LEU A 65 -14.67 -6.51 -1.29
C LEU A 65 -13.15 -6.41 -1.50
N PRO A 66 -12.58 -7.20 -2.43
CA PRO A 66 -11.19 -7.04 -2.83
C PRO A 66 -10.86 -5.59 -3.20
N SER A 67 -9.62 -5.17 -2.93
CA SER A 67 -9.14 -3.86 -3.35
C SER A 67 -9.16 -3.77 -4.87
N VAL A 68 -9.50 -2.59 -5.39
CA VAL A 68 -9.43 -2.27 -6.83
C VAL A 68 -7.97 -2.11 -7.29
N ARG A 69 -7.03 -2.00 -6.33
CA ARG A 69 -5.60 -1.85 -6.57
C ARG A 69 -4.88 -3.19 -6.41
N ASN A 70 -4.12 -3.52 -7.44
CA ASN A 70 -3.22 -4.67 -7.44
C ASN A 70 -1.75 -4.28 -7.42
N GLU A 71 -1.41 -3.01 -7.65
CA GLU A 71 -0.02 -2.57 -7.63
C GLU A 71 0.12 -1.14 -7.13
N THR A 72 1.28 -0.81 -6.57
CA THR A 72 1.64 0.55 -6.21
C THR A 72 3.13 0.78 -6.37
N LEU A 73 3.48 1.90 -6.99
CA LEU A 73 4.83 2.44 -6.94
C LEU A 73 5.03 3.09 -5.56
N ILE A 74 6.11 2.73 -4.88
CA ILE A 74 6.47 3.31 -3.59
C ILE A 74 7.35 4.53 -3.79
N ASN A 75 8.41 4.39 -4.57
CA ASN A 75 9.35 5.47 -4.87
C ASN A 75 10.21 5.14 -6.08
N ILE A 76 10.72 6.18 -6.75
CA ILE A 76 11.85 6.15 -7.67
C ILE A 76 12.72 7.35 -7.31
N ASN A 77 13.94 7.11 -6.85
CA ASN A 77 14.89 8.14 -6.52
C ASN A 77 16.20 7.88 -7.27
N GLU A 78 16.46 8.72 -8.27
CA GLU A 78 17.64 8.61 -9.14
C GLU A 78 18.94 9.01 -8.41
N ASN A 79 18.86 9.93 -7.45
CA ASN A 79 20.02 10.38 -6.68
C ASN A 79 20.55 9.26 -5.78
N ASP A 80 19.64 8.61 -5.06
CA ASP A 80 19.96 7.47 -4.18
C ASP A 80 20.00 6.14 -4.95
N LYS A 81 19.69 6.15 -6.26
CA LYS A 81 19.61 5.00 -7.16
C LYS A 81 18.78 3.86 -6.58
N ASN A 82 17.64 4.20 -5.97
CA ASN A 82 16.74 3.23 -5.38
C ASN A 82 15.30 3.37 -5.89
N ALA A 83 14.58 2.26 -5.90
CA ALA A 83 13.19 2.21 -6.30
C ALA A 83 12.47 1.02 -5.66
N ALA A 84 11.17 1.14 -5.45
CA ALA A 84 10.37 0.01 -5.00
C ALA A 84 8.96 0.02 -5.59
N LEU A 85 8.46 -1.18 -5.87
CA LEU A 85 7.12 -1.45 -6.36
C LEU A 85 6.54 -2.65 -5.61
N ILE A 86 5.27 -2.56 -5.24
CA ILE A 86 4.51 -3.67 -4.65
C ILE A 86 3.45 -4.09 -5.66
N ALA A 87 3.34 -5.40 -5.90
CA ALA A 87 2.32 -5.99 -6.75
C ALA A 87 1.63 -7.17 -6.04
N VAL A 88 0.33 -7.30 -6.26
CA VAL A 88 -0.52 -8.38 -5.81
C VAL A 88 -0.88 -9.19 -7.03
N TYR A 89 -0.51 -10.47 -7.01
CA TYR A 89 -0.91 -11.42 -8.02
C TYR A 89 -2.02 -12.31 -7.47
N ASN A 90 -3.14 -12.38 -8.20
CA ASN A 90 -4.24 -13.27 -7.90
C ASN A 90 -4.69 -14.01 -9.18
N PRO A 91 -4.16 -15.21 -9.46
CA PRO A 91 -4.51 -15.99 -10.64
C PRO A 91 -5.86 -16.71 -10.54
N GLY A 92 -6.76 -16.29 -9.65
CA GLY A 92 -8.00 -17.00 -9.34
C GLY A 92 -7.84 -18.10 -8.27
N SER A 93 -6.74 -18.08 -7.53
CA SER A 93 -6.51 -18.96 -6.38
C SER A 93 -7.00 -18.32 -5.09
N PHE A 94 -7.41 -19.13 -4.11
CA PHE A 94 -7.75 -18.66 -2.76
C PHE A 94 -6.56 -18.02 -2.02
N ILE A 95 -5.34 -18.12 -2.58
CA ILE A 95 -4.12 -17.56 -2.00
C ILE A 95 -3.71 -16.29 -2.76
N LYS A 96 -3.83 -15.15 -2.07
CA LYS A 96 -3.31 -13.87 -2.53
C LYS A 96 -1.79 -13.82 -2.32
N GLN A 97 -1.02 -13.61 -3.40
CA GLN A 97 0.43 -13.44 -3.31
C GLN A 97 0.79 -11.97 -3.48
N THR A 98 1.55 -11.42 -2.53
CA THR A 98 2.06 -10.05 -2.61
C THR A 98 3.57 -10.11 -2.81
N TRP A 99 4.03 -9.48 -3.87
CA TRP A 99 5.43 -9.36 -4.23
C TRP A 99 5.87 -7.92 -4.06
N LYS A 100 7.12 -7.74 -3.62
CA LYS A 100 7.76 -6.43 -3.54
C LYS A 100 9.10 -6.52 -4.23
N ILE A 101 9.30 -5.65 -5.21
CA ILE A 101 10.59 -5.49 -5.88
C ILE A 101 11.24 -4.26 -5.26
N VAL A 102 12.49 -4.42 -4.82
CA VAL A 102 13.33 -3.34 -4.33
C VAL A 102 14.59 -3.31 -5.19
N TYR A 103 14.89 -2.15 -5.75
CA TYR A 103 16.11 -1.87 -6.49
C TYR A 103 16.96 -0.87 -5.71
N GLY A 104 18.28 -1.09 -5.70
CA GLY A 104 19.22 -0.25 -4.96
C GLY A 104 19.32 -0.61 -3.48
N SER A 105 20.04 0.22 -2.74
CA SER A 105 20.24 0.10 -1.30
C SER A 105 19.84 1.38 -0.59
N VAL A 106 19.52 1.28 0.71
CA VAL A 106 19.25 2.45 1.54
C VAL A 106 20.48 2.75 2.39
N ARG A 107 21.05 3.97 2.23
CA ARG A 107 22.22 4.47 2.98
C ARG A 107 23.37 3.45 3.02
N ASN A 108 23.87 3.02 1.85
CA ASN A 108 24.95 2.04 1.76
C ASN A 108 24.68 0.75 2.56
N THR A 109 23.48 0.18 2.43
CA THR A 109 23.04 -1.09 3.05
C THR A 109 22.76 -1.08 4.55
N GLU A 110 22.98 0.04 5.24
CA GLU A 110 22.80 0.15 6.69
C GLU A 110 21.37 -0.23 7.15
N PHE A 111 20.36 0.02 6.31
CA PHE A 111 18.96 -0.25 6.61
C PHE A 111 18.33 -1.34 5.73
N ASP A 112 19.14 -2.16 5.04
CA ASP A 112 18.64 -3.19 4.12
C ASP A 112 18.53 -4.59 4.75
N GLY A 113 18.94 -4.72 6.01
CA GLY A 113 18.77 -5.94 6.79
C GLY A 113 17.30 -6.19 7.17
N TYR A 114 16.97 -7.45 7.44
CA TYR A 114 15.68 -7.81 8.03
C TYR A 114 15.81 -8.03 9.54
N TYR A 115 14.69 -7.97 10.26
CA TYR A 115 14.66 -8.28 11.70
C TYR A 115 15.12 -9.72 11.96
N ARG A 116 16.23 -9.89 12.70
CA ARG A 116 17.01 -11.15 12.91
C ARG A 116 18.04 -11.49 11.83
N ASP A 117 18.41 -10.55 10.98
CA ASP A 117 19.61 -10.69 10.16
C ASP A 117 20.86 -10.49 11.02
N THR A 118 21.63 -11.55 11.25
CA THR A 118 22.90 -11.52 12.02
C THR A 118 24.09 -11.09 11.18
N ARG A 119 23.92 -10.83 9.88
CA ARG A 119 25.02 -10.44 8.98
C ARG A 119 25.23 -8.93 8.91
N SER A 120 24.23 -8.13 9.29
CA SER A 120 24.36 -6.67 9.31
C SER A 120 24.94 -6.19 10.64
N PRO A 121 26.08 -5.47 10.63
CA PRO A 121 26.68 -4.90 11.84
C PRO A 121 25.83 -3.78 12.46
N ALA A 122 24.76 -3.33 11.79
CA ALA A 122 23.83 -2.30 12.28
C ALA A 122 22.57 -2.88 12.93
N ASN A 123 22.39 -4.21 12.94
CA ASN A 123 21.28 -4.85 13.64
C ASN A 123 21.69 -5.04 15.12
N PRO A 124 20.93 -4.51 16.10
CA PRO A 124 21.21 -4.71 17.53
C PRO A 124 21.07 -6.17 17.96
#